data_AF-A0A6S5CPE6-F1
#
_entry.id   AF-A0A6S5CPE6-F1
#
_cell.length_a   1.000
_cell.length_b   1.000
_cell.length_c   1.000
_cell.angle_alpha   90.00
_cell.angle_beta   90.00
_cell.angle_gamma   90.00
#
_symmetry.space_group_name_H-M   'P 1'
#
loop_
_entity.id
_entity.type
_entity.pdbx_description
1 polymer ?
#
loop_
_entity_poly.entity_id
_entity_poly.type
_entity_poly.pdbx_seq_one_letter_code
_entity_poly.pdbx_strand_id
1 'polypeptide(L)' 'MGFDKHGIEVDGDCIWLLDAGGQRLCDLTEMQLLDFGRRISVEGGLLNFDLEAQKWRECLIALGLELD' A
#
# COMPACT_ATOMS: atom_id res chain seq x y z
N MET A 1 -8.23 15.71 8.54
CA MET A 1 -8.53 14.41 7.90
C MET A 1 -7.31 13.54 8.10
N GLY A 2 -7.44 12.46 8.86
CA GLY A 2 -6.29 11.66 9.30
C GLY A 2 -5.69 10.88 8.14
N PHE A 3 -4.57 11.37 7.62
CA PHE A 3 -3.67 10.55 6.82
C PHE A 3 -3.02 9.54 7.78
N ASP A 4 -2.93 8.29 7.35
CA ASP A 4 -2.28 7.17 8.03
C ASP A 4 -2.95 6.60 9.27
N LYS A 5 -3.90 5.71 9.02
CA LYS A 5 -4.07 4.52 9.85
C LYS A 5 -4.11 3.28 8.96
N HIS A 6 -3.16 3.15 8.04
CA HIS A 6 -3.02 1.90 7.30
C HIS A 6 -1.91 1.06 7.95
N GLY A 7 -2.08 -0.26 7.92
CA GLY A 7 -1.10 -1.22 8.40
C GLY A 7 -0.67 -2.17 7.28
N ILE A 8 0.36 -2.98 7.54
CA ILE A 8 0.73 -4.10 6.68
C ILE A 8 0.59 -5.40 7.46
N GLU A 9 0.01 -6.40 6.82
CA GLU A 9 0.09 -7.79 7.24
C GLU A 9 0.69 -8.62 6.12
N VAL A 10 1.70 -9.43 6.47
CA VAL A 10 2.32 -10.38 5.54
C VAL A 10 1.73 -11.75 5.83
N ASP A 11 1.06 -12.34 4.84
CA ASP A 11 0.35 -13.61 4.94
C ASP A 11 0.83 -14.55 3.83
N GLY A 12 1.91 -15.30 4.10
CA GLY A 12 2.59 -16.09 3.08
C GLY A 12 3.27 -15.20 2.05
N ASP A 13 2.93 -15.38 0.77
CA ASP A 13 3.41 -14.56 -0.35
C ASP A 13 2.56 -13.29 -0.56
N CYS A 14 1.43 -13.14 0.14
CA CYS A 14 0.53 -12.00 0.02
C CYS A 14 0.92 -10.86 0.99
N ILE A 15 0.81 -9.62 0.54
CA ILE A 15 1.09 -8.43 1.36
C ILE A 15 -0.18 -7.61 1.46
N TRP A 16 -0.90 -7.75 2.57
CA TRP A 16 -2.17 -7.09 2.79
C TRP A 16 -2.00 -5.69 3.36
N LEU A 17 -2.59 -4.70 2.69
CA LEU A 17 -2.83 -3.40 3.29
C LEU A 17 -4.03 -3.50 4.24
N LEU A 18 -3.85 -3.04 5.47
CA LEU A 18 -4.90 -3.00 6.48
C LEU A 18 -5.46 -1.58 6.62
N ASP A 19 -6.74 -1.48 6.96
CA ASP A 19 -7.36 -0.23 7.40
C ASP A 19 -7.02 0.09 8.88
N ALA A 20 -7.58 1.19 9.38
CA ALA A 20 -7.43 1.63 10.76
C ALA A 20 -7.92 0.63 11.81
N GLY A 21 -8.89 -0.20 11.44
CA GLY A 21 -9.44 -1.28 12.25
C GLY A 21 -8.67 -2.60 12.13
N GLY A 22 -7.62 -2.67 11.31
CA GLY A 22 -6.87 -3.89 11.04
C GLY A 22 -7.55 -4.85 10.06
N GLN A 23 -8.55 -4.39 9.31
CA GLN A 23 -9.20 -5.19 8.27
C GLN A 23 -8.39 -5.12 6.97
N ARG A 24 -8.26 -6.26 6.29
CA ARG A 24 -7.62 -6.37 4.98
C ARG A 24 -8.41 -5.57 3.94
N LEU A 25 -7.77 -4.56 3.35
CA LEU A 25 -8.33 -3.74 2.27
C LEU A 25 -8.01 -4.33 0.90
N CYS A 26 -6.73 -4.65 0.66
CA CYS A 26 -6.26 -5.21 -0.60
C CYS A 26 -4.93 -5.93 -0.42
N ASP A 27 -4.64 -6.86 -1.32
CA ASP A 27 -3.32 -7.48 -1.46
C ASP A 27 -2.48 -6.62 -2.41
N LEU A 28 -1.44 -6.00 -1.89
CA LEU A 28 -0.53 -5.11 -2.62
C LEU A 28 0.29 -5.85 -3.67
N THR A 29 0.42 -7.18 -3.60
CA THR A 29 1.12 -7.98 -4.62
C THR A 29 0.34 -8.11 -5.93
N GLU A 30 -0.99 -7.93 -5.86
CA GLU A 30 -1.87 -7.91 -7.04
C GLU A 30 -2.21 -6.49 -7.51
N MET A 31 -1.69 -5.46 -6.82
CA MET A 31 -1.94 -4.05 -7.12
C MET A 31 -0.78 -3.42 -7.88
N GLN A 32 -1.10 -2.44 -8.71
CA GLN A 32 -0.10 -1.56 -9.31
C GLN A 32 0.20 -0.41 -8.34
N LEU A 33 1.48 -0.23 -8.02
CA LEU A 33 1.95 0.82 -7.12
C LEU A 33 2.73 1.86 -7.92
N LEU A 34 2.18 3.07 -8.04
CA LEU A 34 2.78 4.16 -8.82
C LEU A 34 3.33 5.24 -7.89
N ASP A 35 4.62 5.53 -7.96
CA ASP A 35 5.28 6.55 -7.16
C ASP A 35 5.34 7.92 -7.87
N PHE A 36 4.42 8.81 -7.49
CA PHE A 36 4.39 10.19 -7.99
C PHE A 36 5.29 11.16 -7.19
N GLY A 37 6.28 10.64 -6.46
CA GLY A 37 7.23 11.41 -5.66
C GLY A 37 6.70 11.82 -4.29
N ARG A 38 5.51 12.45 -4.23
CA ARG A 38 4.86 12.86 -2.97
C ARG A 38 3.87 11.84 -2.43
N ARG A 39 3.31 11.01 -3.29
CA ARG A 39 2.28 10.02 -2.99
C ARG A 39 2.53 8.76 -3.81
N ILE A 40 2.12 7.63 -3.27
CA ILE A 40 2.11 6.35 -3.97
C ILE A 40 0.65 6.02 -4.26
N SER A 41 0.28 5.90 -5.52
CA SER A 41 -1.05 5.46 -5.91
C SER A 41 -1.09 3.94 -5.89
N VAL A 42 -2.09 3.38 -5.22
CA VAL A 42 -2.41 1.96 -5.23
C VAL A 42 -3.60 1.77 -6.14
N GLU A 43 -3.40 1.08 -7.25
CA GLU A 43 -4.41 0.87 -8.29
C GLU A 43 -4.62 -0.61 -8.58
N GLY A 44 -5.88 -1.04 -8.60
CA GLY A 44 -6.23 -2.39 -9.05
C GLY A 44 -7.73 -2.67 -8.98
N GLY A 45 -8.26 -3.23 -10.07
CA GLY A 45 -9.70 -3.48 -10.22
C GLY A 45 -10.54 -2.21 -10.08
N LEU A 46 -11.29 -2.10 -8.98
CA LEU A 46 -12.12 -0.93 -8.63
C LEU A 46 -11.52 -0.07 -7.51
N LEU A 47 -10.33 -0.42 -7.01
CA LEU A 47 -9.65 0.30 -5.95
C LEU A 47 -8.63 1.28 -6.56
N ASN A 48 -8.75 2.53 -6.15
CA ASN A 48 -7.76 3.57 -6.42
C ASN A 48 -7.65 4.45 -5.17
N PHE A 49 -6.47 4.50 -4.55
CA PHE A 49 -6.23 5.40 -3.42
C PHE A 49 -4.76 5.76 -3.29
N ASP A 50 -4.49 6.83 -2.55
CA ASP A 50 -3.14 7.36 -2.38
C ASP A 50 -2.60 7.05 -0.97
N LEU A 51 -1.35 6.58 -0.91
CA LEU A 51 -0.52 6.48 0.28
C LEU A 51 0.50 7.62 0.33
N GLU A 52 0.89 8.05 1.53
CA GLU A 52 1.92 9.07 1.70
C GLU A 52 3.30 8.48 1.39
N ALA A 53 3.95 8.93 0.31
CA ALA A 53 5.19 8.33 -0.16
C ALA A 53 6.30 8.38 0.90
N GLN A 54 6.36 9.46 1.68
CA GLN A 54 7.38 9.63 2.72
C GLN A 54 7.33 8.53 3.80
N LYS A 55 6.15 7.99 4.10
CA LYS A 55 5.99 6.91 5.09
C LYS A 55 6.09 5.54 4.44
N TRP A 56 5.51 5.40 3.26
CA TRP A 56 5.25 4.08 2.67
C TRP A 56 6.35 3.61 1.72
N ARG A 57 7.06 4.52 1.05
CA ARG A 57 8.05 4.15 0.02
C ARG A 57 9.07 3.12 0.53
N GLU A 58 9.76 3.45 1.61
CA GLU A 58 10.79 2.56 2.16
C GLU A 58 10.19 1.24 2.67
N CYS A 59 8.99 1.28 3.25
CA CYS A 59 8.29 0.08 3.71
C CYS A 59 7.92 -0.86 2.56
N LEU A 60 7.35 -0.31 1.47
CA LEU A 60 6.91 -1.09 0.31
C LEU A 60 8.11 -1.72 -0.41
N ILE A 61 9.19 -0.94 -0.60
CA ILE A 61 10.44 -1.44 -1.18
C ILE A 61 11.06 -2.54 -0.30
N ALA A 62 11.08 -2.36 1.03
CA ALA A 62 11.62 -3.36 1.95
C ALA A 62 10.82 -4.67 1.96
N LEU A 63 9.53 -4.61 1.62
CA LEU A 63 8.66 -5.76 1.42
C LEU A 63 8.81 -6.42 0.04
N GLY A 64 9.69 -5.88 -0.82
CA GLY A 64 9.95 -6.42 -2.16
C GLY A 64 8.92 -6.02 -3.21
N LEU A 65 8.05 -5.04 -2.92
CA LEU A 65 7.09 -4.52 -3.87
C LEU A 65 7.77 -3.54 -4.83
N GLU A 66 7.45 -3.65 -6.12
CA GLU A 66 7.92 -2.73 -7.15
C GLU A 66 7.06 -1.46 -7.16
N LEU A 67 7.72 -0.30 -7.19
CA LEU A 67 7.09 1.00 -7.32
C LEU A 67 7.49 1.58 -8.68
N ASP A 68 6.51 1.81 -9.56
CA ASP A 68 6.71 2.37 -10.91
C ASP A 68 6.66 3.91 -10.93
#